data_AF-A0A7Y4R705-F1
#
_entry.id   AF-A0A7Y4R705-F1
#
_cell.length_a   1.000
_cell.length_b   1.000
_cell.length_c   1.000
_cell.angle_alpha   90.00
_cell.angle_beta   90.00
_cell.angle_gamma   90.00
#
_symmetry.space_group_name_H-M   'P 1'
#
loop_
_entity.id
_entity.type
_entity.pdbx_description
1 polymer ?
#
loop_
_entity_poly.entity_id
_entity_poly.type
_entity_poly.pdbx_seq_one_letter_code
_entity_poly.pdbx_strand_id
1 'polypeptide(L)'
;MYRTNQAKRIHDNARVIQQWLDQARRTGQRLPSIGHSQPRFTWDARVTIEMSPDGGSAESQYATTRDVSAGDVVVRCRRPLAVGATLRLTLDETGESATGTVQSCVQEIGAFVATVSFSKPTVTRRPPVRAICVGPSCPRTAVA
;
A
#
# COMPACT_ATOMS: atom_id res chain seq x y z
N MET A 1 -26.34 10.84 -2.28
CA MET A 1 -26.09 9.45 -2.72
C MET A 1 -24.62 9.24 -3.13
N TYR A 2 -23.66 9.23 -2.18
CA TYR A 2 -22.22 9.13 -2.51
C TYR A 2 -21.48 7.94 -1.86
N ARG A 3 -22.14 7.14 -1.00
CA ARG A 3 -21.49 6.03 -0.27
C ARG A 3 -21.46 4.70 -1.03
N THR A 4 -22.31 4.52 -2.05
CA THR A 4 -22.48 3.22 -2.72
C THR A 4 -21.35 2.88 -3.70
N ASN A 5 -20.70 3.89 -4.29
CA ASN A 5 -19.64 3.68 -5.29
C ASN A 5 -18.28 3.33 -4.65
N GLN A 6 -18.02 3.78 -3.43
CA GLN A 6 -16.74 3.52 -2.75
C GLN A 6 -16.64 2.06 -2.26
N ALA A 7 -17.73 1.51 -1.71
CA ALA A 7 -17.75 0.13 -1.23
C ALA A 7 -17.58 -0.89 -2.38
N LYS A 8 -18.21 -0.63 -3.54
CA LYS A 8 -18.06 -1.47 -4.74
C LYS A 8 -16.61 -1.48 -5.23
N ARG A 9 -15.98 -0.30 -5.34
CA ARG A 9 -14.58 -0.18 -5.77
C ARG A 9 -13.59 -0.87 -4.82
N ILE A 10 -13.81 -0.79 -3.50
CA ILE A 10 -12.98 -1.49 -2.51
C ILE A 10 -13.11 -3.02 -2.66
N HIS A 11 -14.33 -3.52 -2.90
CA HIS A 11 -14.58 -4.94 -3.10
C HIS A 11 -13.93 -5.47 -4.40
N ASP A 12 -14.05 -4.69 -5.48
CA ASP A 12 -13.42 -5.03 -6.76
C ASP A 12 -11.88 -5.05 -6.63
N ASN A 13 -11.31 -4.09 -5.89
CA ASN A 13 -9.88 -4.05 -5.58
C ASN A 13 -9.41 -5.30 -4.83
N ALA A 14 -10.12 -5.67 -3.75
CA ALA A 14 -9.77 -6.82 -2.93
C ALA A 14 -9.78 -8.13 -3.74
N ARG A 15 -10.73 -8.27 -4.67
CA ARG A 15 -10.79 -9.41 -5.59
C ARG A 15 -9.57 -9.46 -6.51
N VAL A 16 -9.23 -8.34 -7.16
CA VAL A 16 -8.07 -8.26 -8.07
C VAL A 16 -6.77 -8.60 -7.34
N ILE A 17 -6.57 -8.04 -6.14
CA ILE A 17 -5.36 -8.31 -5.33
C ILE A 17 -5.29 -9.78 -4.94
N GLN A 18 -6.42 -10.41 -4.62
CA GLN A 18 -6.46 -11.84 -4.33
C GLN A 18 -6.07 -12.68 -5.55
N GLN A 19 -6.54 -12.31 -6.75
CA GLN A 19 -6.14 -12.97 -7.99
C GLN A 19 -4.64 -12.85 -8.25
N TRP A 20 -4.08 -11.65 -8.03
CA TRP A 20 -2.64 -11.39 -8.14
C TRP A 20 -1.82 -12.25 -7.16
N LEU A 21 -2.28 -12.35 -5.91
CA LEU A 21 -1.66 -13.23 -4.92
C LEU A 21 -1.71 -14.69 -5.31
N ASP A 22 -2.83 -15.17 -5.84
CA ASP A 22 -2.98 -16.56 -6.27
C ASP A 22 -2.12 -16.86 -7.50
N GLN A 23 -1.88 -15.87 -8.37
CA GLN A 23 -0.91 -15.98 -9.45
C GLN A 23 0.53 -16.01 -8.92
N ALA A 24 0.90 -15.09 -8.02
CA ALA A 24 2.22 -15.06 -7.40
C ALA A 24 2.52 -16.32 -6.58
N ARG A 25 1.52 -16.91 -5.92
CA ARG A 25 1.64 -18.20 -5.22
C ARG A 25 1.98 -19.37 -6.15
N ARG A 26 1.49 -19.32 -7.39
CA ARG A 26 1.70 -20.37 -8.39
C ARG A 26 3.01 -20.22 -9.15
N THR A 27 3.44 -18.98 -9.38
CA THR A 27 4.56 -18.66 -10.28
C THR A 27 5.82 -18.18 -9.56
N GLY A 28 5.66 -17.64 -8.36
CA GLY A 28 6.73 -17.03 -7.57
C GLY A 28 7.18 -17.89 -6.39
N GLN A 29 8.05 -17.31 -5.57
CA GLN A 29 8.57 -17.91 -4.35
C GLN A 29 8.02 -17.19 -3.13
N ARG A 30 7.66 -17.94 -2.09
CA ARG A 30 7.27 -17.35 -0.81
C ARG A 30 8.49 -16.73 -0.14
N LEU A 31 8.38 -15.45 0.23
CA LEU A 31 9.42 -14.75 0.97
C LEU A 31 9.35 -15.06 2.48
N PRO A 32 10.50 -15.07 3.18
CA PRO A 32 10.53 -15.21 4.64
C PRO A 32 9.68 -14.13 5.30
N SER A 33 8.82 -14.52 6.25
CA SER A 33 7.86 -13.61 6.89
C SER A 33 8.45 -12.77 8.04
N ILE A 34 9.77 -12.57 8.08
CA ILE A 34 10.44 -11.88 9.18
C ILE A 34 9.96 -10.42 9.22
N GLY A 35 9.21 -10.06 10.26
CA GLY A 35 8.70 -8.69 10.45
C GLY A 35 7.44 -8.32 9.64
N HIS A 36 6.83 -9.25 8.92
CA HIS A 36 5.60 -9.01 8.15
C HIS A 36 4.40 -9.75 8.73
N SER A 37 3.27 -9.05 8.86
CA SER A 37 2.01 -9.63 9.35
C SER A 37 1.30 -10.53 8.34
N GLN A 38 1.73 -10.52 7.08
CA GLN A 38 1.12 -11.25 5.97
C GLN A 38 2.18 -11.94 5.11
N PRO A 39 1.85 -13.09 4.50
CA PRO A 39 2.76 -13.77 3.58
C PRO A 39 2.98 -12.91 2.33
N ARG A 40 4.25 -12.80 1.91
CA ARG A 40 4.67 -12.11 0.68
C ARG A 40 5.24 -13.12 -0.30
N PHE A 41 5.05 -12.87 -1.58
CA PHE A 41 5.55 -13.73 -2.67
C PHE A 41 6.33 -12.87 -3.66
N THR A 42 7.46 -13.37 -4.15
CA THR A 42 8.12 -12.75 -5.30
C THR A 42 7.21 -12.84 -6.51
N TRP A 43 7.18 -11.78 -7.30
CA TRP A 43 6.32 -11.73 -8.47
C TRP A 43 6.84 -10.69 -9.44
N ASP A 44 7.27 -11.12 -10.62
CA ASP A 44 7.91 -10.28 -11.65
C ASP A 44 6.96 -9.99 -12.82
N ALA A 45 5.76 -9.48 -12.52
CA ALA A 45 4.76 -9.13 -13.51
C ALA A 45 4.95 -7.71 -14.04
N ARG A 46 4.65 -7.50 -15.32
CA ARG A 46 4.64 -6.15 -15.94
C ARG A 46 3.35 -5.44 -15.61
N VAL A 47 3.49 -4.18 -15.18
CA VAL A 47 2.37 -3.34 -14.81
C VAL A 47 2.50 -1.95 -15.41
N THR A 48 1.38 -1.38 -15.79
CA THR A 48 1.23 0.02 -16.13
C THR A 48 0.72 0.78 -14.90
N ILE A 49 1.46 1.81 -14.49
CA ILE A 49 1.10 2.71 -13.39
C ILE A 49 0.48 3.96 -13.98
N GLU A 50 -0.77 4.26 -13.60
CA GLU A 50 -1.44 5.51 -13.89
C GLU A 50 -1.49 6.36 -12.61
N MET A 51 -0.97 7.58 -12.69
CA MET A 51 -1.02 8.57 -11.62
C MET A 51 -2.02 9.64 -12.02
N SER A 52 -3.00 9.92 -11.17
CA SER A 52 -3.89 11.07 -11.35
C SER A 52 -3.48 12.15 -10.34
N PRO A 53 -2.64 13.12 -10.70
CA PRO A 53 -2.50 14.32 -9.89
C PRO A 53 -3.85 15.04 -9.86
N ASP A 54 -4.26 15.52 -8.68
CA ASP A 54 -5.52 16.25 -8.50
C ASP A 54 -5.60 17.42 -9.51
N GLY A 55 -6.42 17.25 -10.56
CA GLY A 55 -6.63 18.25 -11.60
C GLY A 55 -5.59 18.32 -12.74
N GLY A 56 -4.64 17.40 -12.83
CA GLY A 56 -3.63 17.35 -13.90
C GLY A 56 -3.84 16.24 -14.93
N SER A 57 -2.98 16.21 -15.96
CA SER A 57 -2.94 15.10 -16.92
C SER A 57 -2.56 13.81 -16.20
N ALA A 58 -3.25 12.71 -16.50
CA ALA A 58 -2.84 11.40 -16.00
C ALA A 58 -1.47 11.05 -16.58
N GLU A 59 -0.50 10.75 -15.71
CA GLU A 59 0.81 10.25 -16.12
C GLU A 59 0.80 8.73 -16.08
N SER A 60 1.21 8.11 -17.19
CA SER A 60 1.38 6.66 -17.26
C SER A 60 2.86 6.29 -17.37
N GLN A 61 3.26 5.21 -16.68
CA GLN A 61 4.57 4.61 -16.86
C GLN A 61 4.55 3.09 -16.69
N TYR A 62 5.47 2.42 -17.35
CA TYR A 62 5.71 0.99 -17.16
C TYR A 62 6.57 0.73 -15.94
N ALA A 63 6.20 -0.32 -15.20
CA ALA A 63 6.92 -0.83 -14.06
C ALA A 63 6.87 -2.36 -14.05
N THR A 64 7.64 -2.95 -13.15
CA THR A 64 7.63 -4.40 -12.91
C THR A 64 7.42 -4.63 -11.43
N THR A 65 6.52 -5.53 -11.06
CA THR A 65 6.38 -5.92 -9.65
C THR A 65 7.65 -6.65 -9.22
N ARG A 66 7.94 -6.64 -7.92
CA ARG A 66 9.03 -7.40 -7.30
C ARG A 66 8.46 -8.44 -6.35
N ASP A 67 7.49 -8.01 -5.55
CA ASP A 67 6.78 -8.86 -4.60
C ASP A 67 5.37 -8.32 -4.34
N VAL A 68 4.49 -9.20 -3.87
CA VAL A 68 3.09 -8.90 -3.57
C VAL A 68 2.63 -9.57 -2.28
N SER A 69 1.77 -8.87 -1.55
CA SER A 69 1.05 -9.32 -0.35
C SER A 69 -0.42 -8.92 -0.44
N ALA A 70 -1.24 -9.29 0.55
CA ALA A 70 -2.66 -8.89 0.56
C ALA A 70 -2.84 -7.40 0.89
N GLY A 71 -1.82 -6.74 1.46
CA GLY A 71 -1.87 -5.33 1.85
C GLY A 71 -1.05 -4.40 0.96
N ASP A 72 -0.02 -4.92 0.29
CA ASP A 72 0.93 -4.13 -0.48
C ASP A 72 1.50 -4.88 -1.70
N VAL A 73 2.04 -4.09 -2.62
CA VAL A 73 2.89 -4.56 -3.72
C VAL A 73 4.14 -3.69 -3.77
N VAL A 74 5.27 -4.30 -4.06
CA VAL A 74 6.50 -3.57 -4.37
C VAL A 74 6.68 -3.55 -5.87
N VAL A 75 6.90 -2.36 -6.41
CA VAL A 75 7.12 -2.14 -7.83
C VAL A 75 8.45 -1.46 -8.08
N ARG A 76 9.12 -1.89 -9.13
CA ARG A 76 10.34 -1.28 -9.67
C ARG A 76 9.96 -0.45 -10.89
N CYS A 77 10.23 0.83 -10.83
CA CYS A 77 9.88 1.82 -11.85
C CYS A 77 11.11 2.65 -12.26
N ARG A 78 11.04 3.30 -13.42
CA ARG A 78 12.14 4.10 -13.97
C ARG A 78 12.12 5.56 -13.50
N ARG A 79 10.96 6.05 -13.06
CA ARG A 79 10.78 7.40 -12.55
C ARG A 79 10.32 7.35 -11.09
N PRO A 80 10.70 8.33 -10.27
CA PRO A 80 10.26 8.39 -8.88
C PRO A 80 8.74 8.53 -8.80
N LEU A 81 8.16 7.88 -7.79
CA LEU A 81 6.74 7.99 -7.46
C LEU A 81 6.58 8.87 -6.23
N ALA A 82 5.65 9.83 -6.28
CA ALA A 82 5.38 10.70 -5.16
C ALA A 82 4.76 9.92 -3.99
N VAL A 83 5.38 9.98 -2.81
CA VAL A 83 4.85 9.35 -1.60
C VAL A 83 3.53 10.01 -1.20
N GLY A 84 2.52 9.19 -0.90
CA GLY A 84 1.14 9.64 -0.64
C GLY A 84 0.28 9.78 -1.90
N ALA A 85 0.85 9.66 -3.11
CA ALA A 85 0.06 9.69 -4.34
C ALA A 85 -0.82 8.44 -4.46
N THR A 86 -2.02 8.62 -5.00
CA THR A 86 -2.91 7.52 -5.37
C THR A 86 -2.60 7.09 -6.79
N LEU A 87 -2.37 5.79 -6.96
CA LEU A 87 -1.97 5.16 -8.21
C LEU A 87 -2.97 4.08 -8.58
N ARG A 88 -3.20 3.92 -9.88
CA ARG A 88 -3.86 2.74 -10.44
C ARG A 88 -2.80 1.88 -11.12
N LEU A 89 -2.62 0.67 -10.63
CA LEU A 89 -1.75 -0.36 -11.19
C LEU A 89 -2.59 -1.26 -12.07
N THR A 90 -2.24 -1.39 -13.34
CA THR A 90 -2.89 -2.29 -14.29
C THR A 90 -1.90 -3.36 -14.71
N LEU A 91 -2.28 -4.63 -14.59
CA LEU A 91 -1.45 -5.74 -15.04
C LEU A 91 -1.51 -5.85 -16.56
N ASP A 92 -0.36 -5.88 -17.23
CA ASP A 92 -0.33 -5.84 -18.70
C ASP A 92 -0.87 -7.15 -19.32
N GLU A 93 -0.71 -8.29 -18.64
CA GLU A 93 -1.13 -9.61 -19.16
C GLU A 93 -2.64 -9.85 -19.05
N THR A 94 -3.26 -9.40 -17.96
CA THR A 94 -4.68 -9.68 -17.66
C THR A 94 -5.58 -8.47 -17.88
N GLY A 95 -5.01 -7.26 -17.95
CA GLY A 95 -5.76 -5.99 -17.96
C GLY A 95 -6.45 -5.66 -16.64
N GLU A 96 -6.24 -6.47 -15.60
CA GLU A 96 -6.82 -6.24 -14.28
C GLU A 96 -6.14 -5.04 -13.61
N SER A 97 -6.92 -4.20 -12.94
CA SER A 97 -6.38 -3.00 -12.30
C SER A 97 -6.76 -2.90 -10.83
N ALA A 98 -5.77 -2.56 -10.00
CA ALA A 98 -5.95 -2.27 -8.59
C ALA A 98 -5.48 -0.84 -8.26
N THR A 99 -6.22 -0.15 -7.40
CA THR A 99 -5.85 1.19 -6.92
C THR A 99 -5.14 1.10 -5.57
N GLY A 100 -4.06 1.85 -5.37
CA GLY A 100 -3.33 1.91 -4.10
C GLY A 100 -2.65 3.26 -3.87
N THR A 101 -2.03 3.41 -2.70
CA THR A 101 -1.30 4.62 -2.30
C THR A 101 0.18 4.31 -2.10
N VAL A 102 1.06 5.15 -2.64
CA VAL A 102 2.51 5.02 -2.45
C VAL A 102 2.86 5.28 -0.99
N GLN A 103 3.43 4.29 -0.30
CA GLN A 103 3.88 4.39 1.09
C GLN A 103 5.34 4.85 1.17
N SER A 104 6.17 4.36 0.25
CA SER A 104 7.58 4.70 0.16
C SER A 104 8.05 4.59 -1.29
N CYS A 105 9.09 5.34 -1.62
CA CYS A 105 9.79 5.23 -2.90
C CYS A 105 11.28 5.48 -2.61
N VAL A 106 12.10 4.46 -2.86
CA VAL A 106 13.54 4.48 -2.60
C VAL A 106 14.29 4.35 -3.92
N GLN A 107 15.33 5.15 -4.11
CA GLN A 107 16.21 5.00 -5.26
C GLN A 107 17.17 3.84 -5.03
N GLU A 108 17.17 2.88 -5.94
CA GLU A 108 18.18 1.82 -6.05
C GLU A 108 19.05 2.08 -7.31
N ILE A 109 20.11 1.29 -7.49
CA ILE A 109 21.01 1.42 -8.63
C ILE A 109 20.22 1.18 -9.94
N GLY A 110 20.01 2.25 -10.70
CA GLY A 110 19.32 2.22 -12.00
C GLY A 110 17.80 2.07 -11.95
N ALA A 111 17.15 2.21 -10.79
CA ALA A 111 15.69 2.16 -10.68
C ALA A 111 15.16 2.81 -9.39
N PHE A 112 13.85 3.03 -9.34
CA PHE A 112 13.13 3.39 -8.13
C PHE A 112 12.28 2.20 -7.68
N VAL A 113 12.36 1.86 -6.41
CA VAL A 113 11.56 0.80 -5.79
C VAL A 113 10.53 1.48 -4.90
N ALA A 114 9.26 1.30 -5.24
CA ALA A 114 8.15 1.88 -4.52
C ALA A 114 7.26 0.80 -3.92
N THR A 115 6.84 1.03 -2.68
CA THR A 115 5.84 0.20 -2.01
C THR A 115 4.49 0.86 -2.14
N VAL A 116 3.52 0.18 -2.75
CA VAL A 116 2.14 0.64 -2.91
C VAL A 116 1.23 -0.19 -2.01
N SER A 117 0.46 0.46 -1.16
CA SER A 117 -0.53 -0.20 -0.30
C SER A 117 -1.93 -0.09 -0.88
N PHE A 118 -2.70 -1.17 -0.83
CA PHE A 118 -4.02 -1.24 -1.46
C PHE A 118 -5.20 -0.93 -0.53
N SER A 119 -5.01 -0.97 0.79
CA SER A 119 -6.00 -0.63 1.83
C SER A 119 -5.25 -0.58 3.18
N LYS A 120 -5.25 0.46 4.02
CA LYS A 120 -6.21 1.54 4.32
C LYS A 120 -5.53 2.92 4.22
N PRO A 121 -6.26 4.00 3.87
CA PRO A 121 -5.89 5.33 4.30
C PRO A 121 -6.03 5.44 5.83
N THR A 122 -4.98 5.93 6.47
CA THR A 122 -4.98 6.51 7.81
C THR A 122 -5.27 5.53 8.96
N VAL A 123 -4.23 4.90 9.51
CA VAL A 123 -4.18 4.80 10.98
C VAL A 123 -3.97 6.22 11.47
N THR A 124 -5.06 6.94 11.75
CA THR A 124 -4.97 8.12 12.60
C THR A 124 -4.56 7.54 13.94
N ARG A 125 -3.26 7.52 14.24
CA ARG A 125 -2.82 7.41 15.63
C ARG A 125 -3.50 8.59 16.31
N ARG A 126 -4.60 8.33 17.04
CA ARG A 126 -5.05 9.29 18.03
C ARG A 126 -3.80 9.64 18.84
N PRO A 127 -3.48 10.94 19.04
CA PRO A 127 -2.48 11.26 20.04
C PRO A 127 -2.89 10.55 21.33
N PRO A 128 -1.95 10.01 22.12
CA PRO A 128 -2.29 9.41 23.40
C PRO A 128 -3.15 10.43 24.13
N VAL A 129 -4.39 10.04 24.45
CA VAL A 129 -5.25 10.83 25.33
C VAL A 129 -4.43 10.98 26.59
N ARG A 130 -3.88 12.17 26.82
CA ARG A 130 -3.31 12.54 28.11
C ARG A 130 -4.43 12.26 29.10
N ALA A 131 -4.23 11.26 29.96
CA ALA A 131 -5.05 11.10 31.13
C ALA A 131 -4.93 12.40 31.92
N ILE A 132 -5.93 13.27 31.79
CA ILE A 132 -6.08 14.40 32.69
C ILE A 132 -6.62 13.79 33.98
N CYS A 133 -5.74 13.53 34.93
CA CYS A 133 -6.16 13.24 36.31
C CYS A 133 -6.79 14.53 36.85
N VAL A 134 -8.12 14.64 36.79
CA VAL A 134 -8.88 15.60 37.60
C VAL A 134 -9.67 14.79 38.61
N GLY A 135 -9.03 14.52 39.75
CA GLY A 135 -9.63 13.82 40.88
C GLY A 135 -8.68 13.90 42.09
N PRO A 136 -9.18 14.20 43.31
CA PRO A 136 -8.37 14.58 44.47
C PRO A 136 -7.78 13.37 45.21
N SER A 137 -7.09 12.49 44.48
CA SER A 137 -6.48 11.27 45.02
C SER A 137 -5.13 11.00 44.36
N CYS A 138 -4.21 11.96 44.50
CA CYS A 138 -2.78 11.71 44.35
C CYS A 138 -2.18 11.37 45.72
N PRO A 139 -1.63 10.16 45.95
CA PRO A 139 -0.84 9.89 47.14
C PRO A 139 0.50 10.61 47.02
N ARG A 140 0.84 11.37 48.06
CA ARG A 140 2.10 12.09 48.23
C ARG A 140 3.20 11.05 48.45
N THR A 141 4.00 10.76 47.43
CA THR A 141 5.25 10.02 47.61
C THR A 141 6.22 10.91 48.37
N ALA A 142 6.41 10.61 49.65
CA ALA A 142 7.55 11.08 50.42
C ALA A 142 8.81 10.45 49.83
N VAL A 143 9.75 11.28 49.39
CA VAL A 143 11.15 10.92 49.22
C VAL A 143 11.91 11.77 50.22
N ALA A 144 12.79 11.10 50.96
CA ALA A 144 13.53 11.56 52.14
C ALA A 144 14.27 12.89 51.97
#